data_AF-A0A496Q2Z9-F1
#
_entry.id   AF-A0A496Q2Z9-F1
#
_cell.length_a   1.000
_cell.length_b   1.000
_cell.length_c   1.000
_cell.angle_alpha   90.00
_cell.angle_beta   90.00
_cell.angle_gamma   90.00
#
_symmetry.space_group_name_H-M   'P 1'
#
loop_
_entity.id
_entity.type
_entity.pdbx_description
1 polymer ?
#
loop_
_entity_poly.entity_id
_entity_poly.type
_entity_poly.pdbx_seq_one_letter_code
_entity_poly.pdbx_strand_id
1 'polypeptide(L)'
;MIPVDGSMEILGIILVFAGASIGALFAIIILGRAFQQSFAWGFGCLLVPFMLFVFVMMNWEETRRPFLLFLLAIPISVVGAILARG
;
A
#
# COMPACT_ATOMS: atom_id res chain seq x y z
N MET A 1 -9.86 -27.89 1.91
CA MET A 1 -9.99 -26.85 2.94
C MET A 1 -9.03 -27.24 4.05
N ILE A 2 -7.92 -26.53 4.21
CA ILE A 2 -7.00 -26.78 5.34
C ILE A 2 -7.73 -26.22 6.57
N PRO A 3 -7.93 -26.99 7.64
CA PRO A 3 -8.59 -26.47 8.84
C PRO A 3 -7.69 -25.38 9.45
N VAL A 4 -8.16 -24.14 9.40
CA VAL A 4 -7.51 -23.00 10.07
C VAL A 4 -7.94 -23.05 11.52
N ASP A 5 -7.00 -23.28 12.43
CA ASP A 5 -7.24 -23.11 13.86
C ASP A 5 -7.35 -21.61 14.19
N GLY A 6 -8.13 -21.24 15.21
CA GLY A 6 -8.40 -19.83 15.51
C GLY A 6 -7.15 -18.96 15.75
N SER A 7 -5.97 -19.55 16.00
CA SER A 7 -4.73 -18.80 16.12
C SER A 7 -4.19 -18.31 14.76
N MET A 8 -4.33 -19.12 13.71
CA MET A 8 -3.91 -18.78 12.35
C MET A 8 -4.81 -17.71 11.71
N GLU A 9 -6.11 -17.73 12.04
CA GLU A 9 -7.05 -16.69 11.62
C GLU A 9 -6.66 -15.32 12.19
N ILE A 10 -6.35 -15.27 13.50
CA ILE A 10 -5.89 -14.06 14.18
C ILE A 10 -4.58 -13.54 13.56
N LEU A 11 -3.62 -14.43 13.30
CA LEU A 11 -2.38 -14.06 12.60
C LEU A 11 -2.68 -13.49 11.22
N GLY A 12 -3.57 -14.11 10.46
CA GLY A 12 -4.01 -13.61 9.16
C GLY A 12 -4.56 -12.19 9.23
N ILE A 13 -5.45 -11.92 10.17
CA ILE A 13 -6.01 -10.59 10.41
C ILE A 13 -4.91 -9.57 10.73
N ILE A 14 -3.98 -9.91 11.63
CA ILE A 14 -2.85 -9.03 11.98
C ILE A 14 -2.01 -8.70 10.75
N LEU A 15 -1.69 -9.68 9.91
CA LEU A 15 -0.92 -9.47 8.68
C LEU A 15 -1.67 -8.59 7.67
N VAL A 16 -2.99 -8.75 7.52
CA VAL A 16 -3.80 -7.88 6.65
C VAL A 16 -3.70 -6.43 7.11
N PHE A 17 -3.92 -6.18 8.40
CA PHE A 17 -3.85 -4.82 8.96
C PHE A 17 -2.44 -4.24 8.87
N ALA A 18 -1.41 -5.02 9.20
CA ALA A 18 -0.02 -4.57 9.09
C ALA A 18 0.33 -4.18 7.65
N GLY A 19 -0.01 -5.03 6.67
CA GLY A 19 0.18 -4.71 5.25
C GLY A 19 -0.60 -3.47 4.83
N ALA A 20 -1.88 -3.36 5.20
CA ALA A 20 -2.71 -2.21 4.87
C ALA A 20 -2.13 -0.90 5.46
N SER A 21 -1.65 -0.92 6.70
CA SER A 21 -1.00 0.23 7.34
C SER A 21 0.30 0.61 6.65
N ILE A 22 1.15 -0.35 6.30
CA ILE A 22 2.40 -0.11 5.55
C ILE A 22 2.07 0.54 4.20
N GLY A 23 1.11 -0.03 3.46
CA GLY A 23 0.65 0.51 2.19
C GLY A 23 0.14 1.94 2.32
N ALA A 24 -0.75 2.20 3.28
CA ALA A 24 -1.30 3.53 3.52
C ALA A 24 -0.20 4.56 3.85
N LEU A 25 0.74 4.22 4.73
CA LEU A 25 1.83 5.12 5.12
C LEU A 25 2.67 5.52 3.90
N PHE A 26 3.11 4.56 3.09
CA PHE A 26 3.95 4.87 1.92
C PHE A 26 3.18 5.57 0.80
N ALA A 27 1.88 5.29 0.63
CA ALA A 27 1.02 6.03 -0.28
C ALA A 27 0.89 7.51 0.15
N ILE A 28 0.72 7.78 1.45
CA ILE A 28 0.68 9.15 1.99
C ILE A 28 2.02 9.86 1.78
N ILE A 29 3.15 9.18 1.94
CA ILE A 29 4.48 9.77 1.66
C ILE A 29 4.58 10.20 0.20
N ILE A 30 4.18 9.34 -0.75
CA ILE A 30 4.19 9.66 -2.19
C ILE A 30 3.24 10.84 -2.47
N LEU A 31 2.05 10.85 -1.88
CA LEU A 31 1.10 11.94 -2.00
C LEU A 31 1.68 13.27 -1.46
N GLY A 32 2.39 13.22 -0.33
CA GLY A 32 3.10 14.37 0.23
C GLY A 32 4.14 14.92 -0.74
N ARG A 33 4.91 14.07 -1.42
CA ARG A 33 5.82 14.49 -2.50
C ARG A 33 5.07 15.11 -3.68
N ALA A 34 3.90 14.59 -4.03
CA ALA A 34 3.07 15.17 -5.08
C ALA A 34 2.62 16.60 -4.74
N PHE A 35 2.18 16.86 -3.51
CA PHE A 35 1.85 18.21 -3.05
C PHE A 35 3.07 19.14 -2.98
N GLN A 36 4.25 18.62 -2.63
CA GLN A 36 5.49 19.39 -2.66
C GLN A 36 5.89 19.83 -4.08
N GLN A 37 5.57 19.03 -5.10
CA GLN A 37 5.82 19.42 -6.49
C GLN A 37 4.79 20.43 -7.00
N SER A 38 3.49 20.18 -6.80
CA SER A 38 2.42 21.16 -7.06
C SER A 38 1.09 20.73 -6.46
N PHE A 39 0.20 21.70 -6.21
CA PHE A 39 -1.18 21.40 -5.82
C PHE A 39 -1.93 20.56 -6.87
N ALA A 40 -1.68 20.76 -8.17
CA ALA A 40 -2.31 19.98 -9.23
C ALA A 40 -1.94 18.49 -9.16
N TRP A 41 -0.67 18.18 -8.88
CA TRP A 41 -0.21 16.80 -8.68
C TRP A 41 -0.82 16.18 -7.42
N GLY A 42 -0.83 16.90 -6.31
CA GLY A 42 -1.43 16.42 -5.06
C GLY A 42 -2.92 16.08 -5.20
N PHE A 43 -3.71 17.01 -5.74
CA PHE A 43 -5.14 16.77 -5.99
C PHE A 43 -5.37 15.73 -7.08
N GLY A 44 -4.54 15.72 -8.13
CA GLY A 44 -4.59 14.68 -9.16
C GLY A 44 -4.43 13.28 -8.57
N CYS A 45 -3.43 13.07 -7.71
CA CYS A 45 -3.19 11.79 -7.03
C CYS A 45 -4.32 11.42 -6.05
N LEU A 46 -4.99 12.39 -5.44
CA LEU A 46 -6.07 12.15 -4.47
C LEU A 46 -7.40 11.80 -5.16
N LEU A 47 -7.73 12.49 -6.25
CA LEU A 47 -9.04 12.38 -6.91
C LEU A 47 -9.03 11.35 -8.04
N VAL A 48 -7.87 11.12 -8.67
CA VAL A 48 -7.73 10.19 -9.80
C VAL A 48 -6.86 9.02 -9.36
N PRO A 49 -7.42 7.82 -9.17
CA PRO A 49 -6.71 6.68 -8.56
C PRO A 49 -5.47 6.25 -9.36
N PHE A 50 -5.48 6.42 -10.69
CA PHE A 50 -4.35 6.08 -11.55
C PHE A 50 -3.25 7.14 -11.58
N MET A 51 -3.53 8.36 -11.13
CA MET A 51 -2.59 9.48 -11.23
C MET A 51 -1.39 9.31 -10.31
N LEU A 52 -1.54 8.59 -9.19
CA LEU A 52 -0.43 8.24 -8.32
C LEU A 52 0.62 7.38 -9.05
N PHE A 53 0.19 6.45 -9.91
CA PHE A 53 1.12 5.66 -10.72
C PHE A 53 1.83 6.52 -11.77
N VAL A 54 1.10 7.42 -12.43
CA VAL A 54 1.70 8.37 -13.39
C VAL A 54 2.76 9.24 -12.69
N PHE A 55 2.43 9.78 -11.51
CA PHE A 55 3.35 10.58 -10.71
C PHE A 55 4.61 9.80 -10.33
N VAL A 56 4.46 8.54 -9.90
CA VAL A 56 5.59 7.66 -9.55
C VAL A 56 6.49 7.39 -10.76
N MET A 57 5.90 7.16 -11.93
CA MET A 57 6.68 6.91 -13.16
C MET A 57 7.45 8.16 -13.60
N MET A 58 6.84 9.34 -13.48
CA MET A 58 7.47 10.61 -13.85
C MET A 58 8.53 11.08 -12.85
N ASN A 59 8.34 10.81 -11.55
CA ASN A 59 9.23 11.22 -10.47
C ASN A 59 9.95 10.04 -9.82
N TRP A 60 10.32 9.04 -10.64
CA TRP A 60 10.82 7.75 -10.17
C TRP A 60 12.00 7.85 -9.21
N GLU A 61 12.95 8.76 -9.44
CA GLU A 61 14.12 8.91 -8.57
C GLU A 61 13.75 9.22 -7.12
N GLU A 62 12.71 10.03 -6.91
CA GLU A 62 12.25 10.42 -5.58
C GLU A 62 11.24 9.45 -4.98
N THR A 63 10.44 8.79 -5.82
CA THR A 63 9.33 7.94 -5.36
C THR A 63 9.64 6.45 -5.35
N ARG A 64 10.72 5.99 -5.98
CA ARG A 64 11.05 4.55 -6.09
C ARG A 64 11.08 3.86 -4.73
N ARG A 65 11.77 4.44 -3.76
CA ARG A 65 11.91 3.82 -2.42
C ARG A 65 10.55 3.66 -1.72
N PRO A 66 9.74 4.72 -1.52
CA PRO A 66 8.43 4.55 -0.89
C PRO A 66 7.50 3.68 -1.75
N PHE A 67 7.55 3.75 -3.08
CA PHE A 67 6.72 2.93 -3.95
C PHE A 67 7.04 1.43 -3.87
N LEU A 68 8.32 1.05 -3.79
CA LEU A 68 8.70 -0.36 -3.61
C LEU A 68 8.25 -0.90 -2.25
N LEU A 69 8.27 -0.08 -1.20
CA LEU A 69 7.77 -0.46 0.12
C LEU A 69 6.24 -0.56 0.15
N PHE A 70 5.54 0.34 -0.55
CA PHE A 70 4.11 0.21 -0.84
C PHE A 70 3.81 -1.11 -1.56
N LEU A 71 4.62 -1.49 -2.56
CA LEU A 71 4.42 -2.73 -3.30
C LEU A 71 4.65 -3.97 -2.42
N LEU A 72 5.59 -3.91 -1.47
CA LEU A 72 5.84 -4.98 -0.50
C LEU A 72 4.66 -5.18 0.47
N ALA A 73 3.84 -4.16 0.70
CA ALA A 73 2.63 -4.31 1.50
C ALA A 73 1.61 -5.28 0.87
N ILE A 74 1.58 -5.38 -0.46
CA ILE A 74 0.64 -6.25 -1.19
C ILE A 74 0.81 -7.72 -0.82
N PRO A 75 1.99 -8.36 -0.98
CA PRO A 75 2.15 -9.76 -0.60
C PRO A 75 1.90 -10.01 0.89
N ILE A 76 2.23 -9.06 1.77
CA ILE A 76 1.94 -9.17 3.21
C ILE A 76 0.42 -9.27 3.44
N SER A 77 -0.35 -8.35 2.84
CA SER A 77 -1.81 -8.36 2.96
C SER A 77 -2.44 -9.58 2.27
N VAL A 78 -1.91 -10.04 1.13
CA VAL A 78 -2.40 -11.23 0.44
C VAL A 78 -2.19 -12.49 1.27
N VAL A 79 -0.99 -12.67 1.84
CA VAL A 79 -0.70 -13.81 2.74
C VAL A 79 -1.61 -13.76 3.97
N GLY A 80 -1.76 -12.59 4.59
CA GLY A 80 -2.69 -12.40 5.69
C GLY A 80 -4.13 -12.77 5.33
N ALA A 81 -4.61 -12.34 4.17
CA ALA A 81 -5.97 -12.62 3.71
C ALA A 81 -6.20 -14.10 3.39
N ILE A 82 -5.17 -14.82 2.93
CA ILE A 82 -5.25 -16.27 2.73
C ILE A 82 -5.33 -16.99 4.08
N LEU A 83 -4.53 -16.59 5.06
CA LEU A 83 -4.53 -17.18 6.41
C LEU A 83 -5.80 -16.88 7.21
N ALA A 84 -6.42 -15.71 6.98
CA ALA A 84 -7.67 -15.31 7.63
C ALA A 84 -8.92 -15.97 7.02
N ARG A 85 -8.81 -16.63 5.87
CA ARG A 85 -9.92 -17.39 5.26
C ARG A 85 -9.96 -18.79 5.85
N GLY A 86 -10.60 -18.90 7.02
CA GLY A 86 -10.96 -20.17 7.67
C GLY A 86 -11.99 -20.98 6.90
#